data_AF-A0A5B6ZQS3-F1
#
_entry.id   AF-A0A5B6ZQS3-F1
#
_cell.length_a   1.000
_cell.length_b   1.000
_cell.length_c   1.000
_cell.angle_alpha   90.00
_cell.angle_beta   90.00
_cell.angle_gamma   90.00
#
_symmetry.space_group_name_H-M   'P 1'
#
loop_
_entity.id
_entity.type
_entity.pdbx_description
1 polymer ?
#
loop_
_entity_poly.entity_id
_entity_poly.type
_entity_poly.pdbx_seq_one_letter_code
_entity_poly.pdbx_strand_id
1 'polypeptide(L)'
;MELRNQCRIIRTTELAAAQERLNELERQKMETLKFYSPASLLHRLQEAMNKTEEESESLHRQLLDREIDIGAFVQKYKKLRTTYHRRALTHLAVKTSLTG
;
A
#
# COMPACT_ATOMS: atom_id res chain seq x y z
N MET A 1 37.75 -16.27 -40.11
CA MET A 1 36.27 -16.43 -39.99
C MET A 1 35.83 -16.61 -38.54
N GLU A 2 36.60 -17.33 -37.74
CA GLU A 2 36.26 -17.73 -36.37
C GLU A 2 36.12 -16.57 -35.37
N LEU A 3 37.06 -15.61 -35.37
CA LEU A 3 36.99 -14.40 -34.54
C LEU A 3 35.72 -13.57 -34.79
N ARG A 4 35.31 -13.41 -36.06
CA ARG A 4 34.07 -12.67 -36.40
C ARG A 4 32.83 -13.39 -35.86
N ASN A 5 32.84 -14.72 -35.88
CA ASN A 5 31.75 -15.51 -35.31
C ASN A 5 31.71 -15.41 -33.79
N GLN A 6 32.87 -15.48 -33.12
CA GLN A 6 33.00 -15.30 -31.67
C GLN A 6 32.53 -13.91 -31.23
N CYS A 7 32.98 -12.83 -31.89
CA CYS A 7 32.53 -11.47 -31.58
C CYS A 7 31.02 -11.30 -31.80
N ARG A 8 30.46 -11.95 -32.84
CA ARG A 8 29.01 -11.95 -33.06
C ARG A 8 28.28 -12.64 -31.92
N ILE A 9 28.74 -13.82 -31.50
CA ILE A 9 28.15 -14.57 -30.39
C ILE A 9 28.18 -13.72 -29.12
N ILE A 10 29.35 -13.19 -28.73
CA ILE A 10 29.51 -12.34 -27.54
C ILE A 10 28.54 -11.16 -27.58
N ARG A 11 28.50 -10.42 -28.70
CA ARG A 11 27.59 -9.27 -28.84
C ARG A 11 26.11 -9.67 -28.72
N THR A 12 25.72 -10.81 -29.31
CA THR A 12 24.33 -11.29 -29.22
C THR A 12 23.98 -11.76 -27.81
N THR A 13 24.89 -12.44 -27.12
CA THR A 13 24.65 -12.92 -25.75
C THR A 13 24.62 -11.77 -24.76
N GLU A 14 25.50 -10.77 -24.90
CA GLU A 14 25.50 -9.58 -24.07
C GLU A 14 24.24 -8.73 -24.29
N LEU A 15 23.83 -8.57 -25.56
CA LEU A 15 22.58 -7.88 -25.89
C LEU A 15 21.36 -8.60 -25.32
N ALA A 16 21.30 -9.93 -25.43
CA ALA A 16 20.21 -10.72 -24.87
C ALA A 16 20.14 -10.56 -23.33
N ALA A 17 21.28 -10.64 -22.64
CA ALA A 17 21.33 -10.44 -21.19
C ALA A 17 20.95 -9.00 -20.78
N ALA A 18 21.37 -8.00 -21.55
CA ALA A 18 20.97 -6.60 -21.31
C ALA A 18 19.46 -6.40 -21.52
N GLN A 19 18.88 -7.01 -22.55
CA GLN A 19 17.44 -6.93 -22.83
C GLN A 19 16.62 -7.62 -21.73
N GLU A 20 17.05 -8.79 -21.26
CA GLU A 20 16.39 -9.48 -20.15
C GLU A 20 16.39 -8.64 -18.87
N ARG A 21 17.54 -8.04 -18.53
CA ARG A 21 17.64 -7.12 -17.38
C ARG A 21 16.75 -5.90 -17.55
N LEU A 22 16.69 -5.32 -18.75
CA LEU A 22 15.81 -4.18 -19.03
C LEU A 22 14.34 -4.56 -18.83
N ASN A 23 13.90 -5.69 -19.38
CA ASN A 23 12.53 -6.17 -19.25
C ASN A 23 12.15 -6.39 -17.78
N GLU A 24 13.06 -6.96 -16.99
CA GLU A 24 12.85 -7.17 -15.55
C GLU A 24 12.73 -5.83 -14.79
N LEU A 25 13.57 -4.84 -15.11
CA LEU A 25 13.48 -3.51 -14.53
C LEU A 25 12.16 -2.81 -14.90
N GLU A 26 11.69 -2.95 -16.14
CA GLU A 26 10.40 -2.43 -16.58
C GLU A 26 9.23 -3.08 -15.83
N ARG A 27 9.29 -4.41 -15.63
CA ARG A 27 8.30 -5.14 -14.82
C ARG A 27 8.26 -4.61 -13.39
N GLN A 28 9.41 -4.50 -12.73
CA GLN A 28 9.52 -3.98 -11.36
C GLN A 28 9.01 -2.53 -11.26
N LYS A 29 9.32 -1.69 -12.25
CA LYS A 29 8.80 -0.32 -12.35
C LYS A 29 7.27 -0.32 -12.43
N MET A 30 6.68 -1.15 -13.29
CA MET A 30 5.21 -1.22 -13.44
C MET A 30 4.54 -1.69 -12.14
N GLU A 31 5.10 -2.69 -11.47
CA GLU A 31 4.58 -3.18 -10.18
C GLU A 31 4.64 -2.11 -9.11
N THR A 32 5.76 -1.38 -9.05
CA THR A 32 5.94 -0.25 -8.13
C THR A 32 4.92 0.84 -8.40
N LEU A 33 4.75 1.25 -9.65
CA LEU A 33 3.76 2.26 -10.05
C LEU A 33 2.32 1.83 -9.73
N LYS A 34 2.00 0.55 -9.92
CA LYS A 34 0.69 0.00 -9.57
C LYS A 34 0.45 0.05 -8.07
N PHE A 35 1.44 -0.33 -7.27
CA PHE A 35 1.37 -0.38 -5.80
C PHE A 35 1.31 1.00 -5.13
N TYR A 36 1.92 2.01 -5.76
CA TYR A 36 1.88 3.40 -5.30
C TYR A 36 0.90 4.27 -6.10
N SER A 37 0.04 3.65 -6.92
CA SER A 37 -0.99 4.38 -7.65
C SER A 37 -1.95 5.07 -6.67
N PRO A 38 -2.45 6.29 -6.96
CA PRO A 38 -3.40 6.97 -6.09
C PRO A 38 -4.60 6.11 -5.70
N ALA A 39 -5.14 5.33 -6.64
CA ALA A 39 -6.25 4.40 -6.38
C ALA A 39 -5.87 3.30 -5.38
N SER A 40 -4.69 2.68 -5.52
CA SER A 40 -4.23 1.64 -4.58
C SER A 40 -3.97 2.20 -3.17
N LEU A 41 -3.42 3.41 -3.07
CA LEU A 41 -3.17 4.08 -1.80
C LEU A 41 -4.49 4.48 -1.11
N LEU A 42 -5.46 4.98 -1.88
CA LEU A 42 -6.81 5.28 -1.39
C LEU A 42 -7.53 4.02 -0.89
N HIS A 43 -7.45 2.92 -1.64
CA HIS A 43 -8.03 1.65 -1.23
C HIS A 43 -7.44 1.17 0.10
N ARG A 44 -6.12 1.16 0.23
CA ARG A 44 -5.43 0.77 1.48
C ARG A 44 -5.77 1.70 2.64
N LEU A 45 -5.95 2.99 2.38
CA LEU A 45 -6.39 3.95 3.39
C LEU A 45 -7.81 3.63 3.87
N GLN A 46 -8.72 3.30 2.95
CA GLN A 46 -10.08 2.88 3.28
C GLN A 46 -10.12 1.56 4.08
N GLU A 47 -9.31 0.55 3.70
CA GLU A 47 -9.17 -0.68 4.48
C GLU A 47 -8.67 -0.40 5.89
N ALA A 48 -7.67 0.47 6.03
CA ALA A 48 -7.15 0.86 7.34
C ALA A 48 -8.19 1.62 8.19
N MET A 49 -9.10 2.37 7.56
CA MET A 49 -10.25 2.98 8.24
C MET A 49 -11.22 1.91 8.74
N ASN A 50 -11.64 0.99 7.87
CA ASN A 50 -12.56 -0.10 8.22
C ASN A 50 -12.02 -0.94 9.39
N LYS A 51 -10.73 -1.30 9.34
CA LYS A 51 -10.07 -2.01 10.44
C LYS A 51 -10.11 -1.25 11.77
N THR A 52 -9.94 0.08 11.73
CA THR A 52 -10.03 0.90 12.96
C THR A 52 -11.45 0.92 13.52
N GLU A 53 -12.45 0.84 12.66
CA GLU A 53 -13.85 0.73 13.07
C GLU A 53 -14.11 -0.63 13.73
N GLU A 54 -13.68 -1.72 13.10
CA GLU A 54 -13.78 -3.07 13.66
C GLU A 54 -13.08 -3.18 15.04
N GLU A 55 -11.90 -2.59 15.19
CA GLU A 55 -11.18 -2.50 16.47
C GLU A 55 -11.97 -1.68 17.50
N SER A 56 -12.64 -0.60 17.08
CA SER A 56 -13.48 0.22 17.96
C SER A 56 -14.73 -0.55 18.42
N GLU A 57 -15.37 -1.30 17.54
CA GLU A 57 -16.51 -2.17 17.86
C GLU A 57 -16.11 -3.35 18.76
N SER A 58 -14.94 -3.95 18.54
CA SER A 58 -14.40 -4.98 19.42
C SER A 58 -14.13 -4.42 20.82
N LEU A 59 -13.55 -3.23 20.92
CA LEU A 59 -13.32 -2.56 22.21
C LEU A 59 -14.64 -2.21 22.91
N HIS A 60 -15.67 -1.84 22.14
CA HIS A 60 -17.01 -1.61 22.69
C HIS A 60 -17.63 -2.88 23.26
N ARG A 61 -17.50 -4.02 22.57
CA ARG A 61 -17.94 -5.33 23.08
C ARG A 61 -17.24 -5.69 24.40
N GLN A 62 -15.92 -5.53 24.49
CA GLN A 62 -15.16 -5.76 25.73
C GLN A 62 -15.72 -4.95 26.91
N LEU A 63 -16.18 -3.72 26.69
CA LEU A 63 -16.79 -2.91 27.73
C LEU A 63 -18.13 -3.52 28.21
N LEU A 64 -18.97 -3.96 27.27
CA LEU A 64 -20.25 -4.59 27.58
C LEU A 64 -20.07 -5.90 28.34
N ASP A 65 -19.06 -6.67 27.96
CA ASP A 65 -18.68 -7.94 28.58
C ASP A 65 -17.93 -7.75 29.92
N ARG A 66 -17.70 -6.49 30.32
CA ARG A 66 -16.98 -6.08 31.55
C ARG A 66 -15.53 -6.58 31.59
N GLU A 67 -14.92 -6.83 30.43
CA GLU A 67 -13.52 -7.23 30.27
C GLU A 67 -12.56 -6.03 30.38
N ILE A 68 -13.08 -4.81 30.27
CA ILE A 68 -12.32 -3.56 30.37
C ILE A 68 -13.07 -2.55 31.25
N ASP A 69 -12.32 -1.79 32.05
CA ASP A 69 -12.88 -0.70 32.82
C ASP A 69 -13.17 0.54 31.95
N ILE A 70 -14.06 1.39 32.44
CA ILE A 70 -14.53 2.59 31.73
C ILE A 70 -13.36 3.55 31.42
N GLY A 71 -12.40 3.70 32.33
CA GLY A 71 -11.27 4.60 32.15
C GLY A 71 -10.36 4.15 31.00
N ALA A 72 -9.98 2.88 30.99
CA ALA A 72 -9.18 2.29 29.92
C ALA A 72 -9.94 2.27 28.58
N PHE A 73 -11.25 1.99 28.61
CA PHE A 73 -12.10 2.06 27.43
C PHE A 73 -12.07 3.45 26.79
N VAL A 74 -12.37 4.50 27.56
CA VAL A 74 -12.44 5.87 27.05
C VAL A 74 -11.11 6.29 26.41
N GLN A 75 -9.98 5.98 27.05
CA GLN A 75 -8.66 6.31 26.51
C GLN A 75 -8.36 5.60 25.19
N LYS A 76 -8.59 4.27 25.14
CA LYS A 76 -8.33 3.47 23.95
C LYS A 76 -9.29 3.82 22.81
N TYR A 77 -10.58 3.97 23.10
CA TYR A 77 -11.61 4.29 22.11
C TYR A 77 -11.38 5.67 21.50
N LYS A 78 -11.07 6.68 22.32
CA LYS A 78 -10.71 8.01 21.83
C LYS A 78 -9.54 7.96 20.84
N LYS A 79 -8.49 7.21 21.16
CA LYS A 79 -7.32 7.05 20.28
C LYS A 79 -7.68 6.42 18.93
N LEU A 80 -8.53 5.38 18.93
CA LEU A 80 -9.03 4.75 17.71
C LEU A 80 -9.85 5.74 16.87
N ARG A 81 -10.81 6.46 17.48
CA ARG A 81 -11.63 7.45 16.77
C ARG A 81 -10.81 8.60 16.21
N THR A 82 -9.83 9.13 16.96
CA THR A 82 -8.91 10.16 16.44
C THR A 82 -8.15 9.65 15.21
N THR A 83 -7.69 8.40 15.24
CA THR A 83 -6.98 7.78 14.11
C THR A 83 -7.90 7.62 12.90
N TYR A 84 -9.11 7.11 13.10
CA TYR A 84 -10.13 6.96 12.06
C TYR A 84 -10.45 8.31 11.41
N HIS A 85 -10.78 9.33 12.20
CA HIS A 85 -11.16 10.64 11.69
C HIS A 85 -10.02 11.31 10.93
N ARG A 86 -8.77 11.19 11.41
CA ARG A 86 -7.61 11.69 10.66
C ARG A 86 -7.51 11.05 9.27
N ARG A 87 -7.66 9.71 9.19
CA ARG A 87 -7.65 8.98 7.92
C ARG A 87 -8.82 9.37 7.01
N ALA A 88 -10.02 9.52 7.58
CA ALA A 88 -11.22 9.93 6.85
C ALA A 88 -11.07 11.32 6.22
N LEU A 89 -10.50 12.28 6.96
CA LEU A 89 -10.20 13.62 6.45
C LEU A 89 -9.17 13.58 5.32
N THR A 90 -8.09 12.79 5.46
CA THR A 90 -7.11 12.60 4.39
C THR A 90 -7.75 11.98 3.15
N HIS A 91 -8.58 10.95 3.32
CA HIS A 91 -9.28 10.29 2.21
C HIS A 91 -10.22 11.26 1.49
N LEU A 92 -10.97 12.07 2.24
CA LEU A 92 -11.85 13.09 1.69
C LEU A 92 -11.05 14.14 0.89
N ALA A 93 -9.94 14.65 1.45
CA ALA A 93 -9.10 15.63 0.80
C ALA A 93 -8.57 15.13 -0.56
N VAL A 94 -8.06 13.90 -0.60
CA VAL A 94 -7.57 13.30 -1.86
C VAL A 94 -8.70 13.12 -2.86
N LYS A 95 -9.88 12.65 -2.43
CA LYS A 95 -11.04 12.52 -3.32
C LYS A 95 -11.45 13.87 -3.93
N THR A 96 -11.45 14.94 -3.13
CA THR A 96 -11.79 16.28 -3.62
C THR A 96 -10.75 16.86 -4.57
N SER A 97 -9.46 16.54 -4.38
CA SER A 97 -8.40 16.97 -5.29
C SER A 97 -8.40 16.25 -6.63
N LEU A 98 -8.96 15.03 -6.71
CA LEU A 98 -9.08 14.28 -7.97
C LEU A 98 -10.27 14.75 -8.83
N THR A 99 -11.25 15.42 -8.22
CA THR A 99 -12.44 15.97 -8.89
C THR A 99 -12.31 17.44 -9.28
N GLY A 100 -11.21 18.08 -8.91
CA GLY A 100 -10.92 19.50 -9.19
C GLY A 100 -10.09 19.71 -10.44
#